data_AF-A0A9D6Y6W7-F1
#
_entry.id   AF-A0A9D6Y6W7-F1
#
_cell.length_a   1.000
_cell.length_b   1.000
_cell.length_c   1.000
_cell.angle_alpha   90.00
_cell.angle_beta   90.00
_cell.angle_gamma   90.00
#
_symmetry.space_group_name_H-M   'P 1'
#
loop_
_entity.id
_entity.type
_entity.pdbx_description
1 polymer ?
#
loop_
_entity_poly.entity_id
_entity_poly.type
_entity_poly.pdbx_seq_one_letter_code
_entity_poly.pdbx_strand_id
1 'polypeptide(L)'
;MTAAEIADAIGGHRSGGGWLVRCPAHDDRTPSLSVTERDGRLLVRCHAGCNQSVVIEALRARGLWPDAARGSTARAKRDGAPARGHADARSGAEPRVILPVPESAPAPVLRHREHGVASQHWIYRDA
;
A
#
# COMPACT_ATOMS: atom_id res chain seq x y z
N MET A 1 -0.06 9.90 -21.02
CA MET A 1 0.81 9.65 -19.87
C MET A 1 0.55 8.27 -19.31
N THR A 2 1.29 7.29 -19.83
CA THR A 2 1.28 5.90 -19.41
C THR A 2 2.50 5.60 -18.54
N ALA A 3 2.50 4.46 -17.84
CA ALA A 3 3.66 4.06 -17.04
C ALA A 3 4.92 3.85 -17.91
N ALA A 4 4.75 3.41 -19.15
CA ALA A 4 5.86 3.21 -20.09
C ALA A 4 6.47 4.55 -20.54
N GLU A 5 5.64 5.56 -20.83
CA GLU A 5 6.12 6.89 -21.22
C GLU A 5 6.90 7.57 -20.07
N ILE A 6 6.46 7.38 -18.82
CA ILE A 6 7.21 7.88 -17.64
C ILE A 6 8.56 7.16 -17.52
N ALA A 7 8.59 5.85 -17.78
CA ALA A 7 9.81 5.07 -17.72
C ALA A 7 10.80 5.48 -18.81
N ASP A 8 10.33 5.70 -20.03
CA ASP A 8 11.16 6.18 -21.14
C ASP A 8 11.79 7.55 -20.83
N ALA A 9 10.97 8.51 -20.37
CA ALA A 9 11.43 9.87 -20.07
C ALA A 9 12.45 9.95 -18.93
N ILE A 10 12.40 9.05 -17.94
CA ILE A 10 13.30 9.05 -16.78
C ILE A 10 14.49 8.09 -16.96
N GLY A 11 14.43 7.17 -17.93
CA GLY A 11 15.44 6.11 -18.11
C GLY A 11 15.24 4.92 -17.16
N GLY A 12 14.03 4.37 -17.14
CA GLY A 12 13.67 3.17 -16.38
C GLY A 12 13.83 1.87 -17.14
N HIS A 13 13.62 0.77 -16.43
CA HIS A 13 13.58 -0.58 -17.00
C HIS A 13 12.36 -1.35 -16.49
N ARG A 14 12.03 -2.43 -17.19
CA ARG A 14 10.91 -3.30 -16.81
C ARG A 14 11.20 -3.98 -15.47
N SER A 15 10.20 -3.99 -14.59
CA SER A 15 10.25 -4.73 -13.34
C SER A 15 8.86 -5.32 -13.04
N GLY A 16 8.75 -6.64 -13.13
CA GLY A 16 7.48 -7.35 -13.02
C GLY A 16 6.40 -6.80 -13.96
N GLY A 17 5.24 -6.49 -13.39
CA GLY A 17 4.08 -5.95 -14.11
C GLY A 17 4.12 -4.43 -14.39
N GLY A 18 5.26 -3.76 -14.14
CA GLY A 18 5.44 -2.32 -14.30
C GLY A 18 6.88 -1.95 -14.64
N TRP A 19 7.30 -0.79 -14.13
CA TRP A 19 8.60 -0.17 -14.40
C TRP A 19 9.27 0.28 -13.12
N LEU A 20 10.59 0.30 -13.13
CA LEU A 20 11.40 0.85 -12.06
C LEU A 20 12.27 1.98 -12.62
N VAL A 21 12.12 3.17 -12.03
CA VAL A 21 12.81 4.40 -12.44
C VAL A 21 13.50 5.04 -11.24
N ARG A 22 14.40 5.99 -11.51
CA ARG A 22 14.96 6.86 -10.48
C ARG A 22 13.88 7.80 -9.97
N CYS A 23 13.78 7.92 -8.65
CA CYS A 23 12.83 8.83 -8.03
C CYS A 23 13.24 10.28 -8.32
N PRO A 24 12.34 11.12 -8.86
CA PRO A 24 12.62 12.53 -9.13
C PRO A 24 12.60 13.41 -7.86
N ALA A 25 12.12 12.87 -6.73
CA ALA A 25 11.93 13.60 -5.47
C ALA A 25 13.14 13.56 -4.53
N HIS A 26 14.17 12.78 -4.85
CA HIS A 26 15.45 12.77 -4.13
C HIS A 26 16.60 12.50 -5.10
N ASP A 27 17.84 12.69 -4.65
CA ASP A 27 19.02 12.29 -5.43
C ASP A 27 19.15 10.76 -5.45
N ASP A 28 18.53 10.14 -6.45
CA ASP A 28 18.40 8.70 -6.53
C ASP A 28 19.49 8.06 -7.38
N ARG A 29 20.40 7.32 -6.73
CA ARG A 29 21.52 6.63 -7.39
C ARG A 29 21.12 5.27 -8.00
N THR A 30 20.10 4.65 -7.46
CA THR A 30 19.57 3.35 -7.88
C THR A 30 18.06 3.45 -8.04
N PRO A 31 17.45 2.96 -9.13
CA PRO A 31 16.01 3.10 -9.36
C PRO A 31 15.17 2.66 -8.14
N SER A 32 14.53 3.61 -7.45
CA SER A 32 13.75 3.34 -6.24
C SER A 32 12.25 3.58 -6.41
N LEU A 33 11.83 4.13 -7.54
CA LEU A 33 10.43 4.46 -7.82
C LEU A 33 9.80 3.40 -8.73
N SER A 34 8.84 2.67 -8.20
CA SER A 34 7.99 1.78 -8.99
C SER A 34 6.87 2.59 -9.64
N VAL A 35 6.66 2.38 -10.94
CA VAL A 35 5.59 2.99 -11.75
C VAL A 35 4.81 1.87 -12.42
N THR A 36 3.51 1.77 -12.13
CA THR A 36 2.63 0.75 -12.72
C THR A 36 1.36 1.40 -13.21
N GLU A 37 0.83 0.89 -14.32
CA GLU A 37 -0.48 1.26 -14.82
C GLU A 37 -1.47 0.10 -14.60
N ARG A 38 -2.63 0.42 -14.03
CA ARG A 38 -3.76 -0.49 -13.82
C ARG A 38 -5.06 0.25 -14.04
N ASP A 39 -5.95 -0.30 -14.86
CA ASP A 39 -7.29 0.26 -15.13
C ASP A 39 -7.28 1.74 -15.53
N GLY A 40 -6.30 2.14 -16.36
CA GLY A 40 -6.12 3.52 -16.79
C GLY A 40 -5.63 4.49 -15.71
N ARG A 41 -5.18 3.97 -14.56
CA ARG A 41 -4.62 4.75 -13.45
C ARG A 41 -3.14 4.44 -13.26
N LEU A 42 -2.38 5.48 -12.95
CA LEU A 42 -0.97 5.37 -12.58
C LEU A 42 -0.84 5.18 -11.07
N LEU A 43 -0.11 4.13 -10.69
CA LEU A 43 0.32 3.87 -9.32
C LEU A 43 1.83 4.09 -9.26
N VAL A 44 2.26 4.92 -8.30
CA VAL A 44 3.67 5.25 -8.11
C VAL A 44 4.06 5.09 -6.65
N ARG A 45 5.15 4.38 -6.37
CA ARG A 45 5.65 4.18 -5.01
C ARG A 45 7.17 4.26 -4.97
N CYS A 46 7.70 5.18 -4.17
CA CYS A 46 9.13 5.21 -3.87
C CYS A 46 9.43 4.26 -2.70
N HIS A 47 10.36 3.33 -2.91
CA HIS A 47 10.82 2.37 -1.89
C HIS A 47 11.89 2.96 -0.96
N ALA A 48 12.47 4.12 -1.30
CA ALA A 48 13.42 4.83 -0.44
C ALA A 48 12.75 5.71 0.63
N GLY A 49 11.41 5.80 0.63
CA GLY A 49 10.64 6.46 1.69
C GLY A 49 10.14 7.87 1.40
N CYS A 50 10.24 8.36 0.15
CA CYS A 50 9.64 9.65 -0.21
C CYS A 50 8.13 9.67 0.04
N ASN A 51 7.63 10.81 0.52
CA ASN A 51 6.20 11.05 0.63
C ASN A 51 5.56 11.01 -0.77
N GLN A 52 4.39 10.38 -0.85
CA GLN A 52 3.63 10.23 -2.08
C GLN A 52 3.35 11.56 -2.79
N SER A 53 3.00 12.60 -2.04
CA SER A 53 2.68 13.93 -2.60
C SER A 53 3.90 14.54 -3.29
N VAL A 54 5.06 14.47 -2.65
CA VAL A 54 6.33 15.03 -3.16
C VAL A 54 6.74 14.32 -4.46
N VAL A 55 6.58 12.99 -4.53
CA VAL A 55 6.84 12.22 -5.76
C VAL A 55 5.92 12.67 -6.90
N ILE A 56 4.62 12.84 -6.62
CA ILE A 56 3.65 13.28 -7.63
C ILE A 56 3.94 14.71 -8.08
N GLU A 57 4.26 15.62 -7.17
CA GLU A 57 4.64 17.00 -7.49
C GLU A 57 5.90 17.05 -8.35
N ALA A 58 6.92 16.25 -8.01
CA ALA A 58 8.14 16.16 -8.81
C ALA A 58 7.89 15.59 -10.22
N LEU A 59 6.97 14.64 -10.37
CA LEU A 59 6.55 14.13 -11.68
C LEU A 59 5.76 15.19 -12.47
N ARG A 60 4.85 15.93 -11.81
CA ARG A 60 4.11 17.04 -12.42
C ARG A 60 5.01 18.17 -12.88
N ALA A 61 5.99 18.56 -12.07
CA ALA A 61 6.96 19.59 -12.42
C ALA A 61 7.77 19.24 -13.68
N ARG A 62 7.89 17.94 -13.99
CA ARG A 62 8.53 17.41 -15.20
C ARG A 62 7.56 17.19 -16.36
N GLY A 63 6.26 17.48 -16.20
CA GLY A 63 5.22 17.18 -17.19
C GLY A 63 4.91 15.70 -17.35
N LEU A 64 5.35 14.85 -16.42
CA LEU A 64 5.24 13.39 -16.47
C LEU A 64 4.06 12.84 -15.66
N TRP A 65 3.08 13.68 -15.37
CA TRP A 65 1.90 13.30 -14.61
C TRP A 65 0.64 13.74 -15.36
N PRO A 66 -0.37 12.87 -15.51
CA PRO A 66 -1.60 13.25 -16.20
C PRO A 66 -2.34 14.33 -15.40
N ASP A 67 -2.61 15.46 -16.04
CA ASP A 67 -3.56 16.44 -15.52
C ASP A 67 -4.96 15.82 -15.52
N ALA A 68 -5.64 15.92 -14.39
CA ALA A 68 -6.88 15.22 -14.13
C ALA A 68 -8.03 15.77 -14.98
N ALA A 69 -8.20 15.27 -16.21
CA ALA A 69 -9.38 15.48 -17.03
C ALA A 69 -10.15 14.19 -17.37
N ARG A 70 -9.73 13.03 -16.86
CA ARG A 70 -10.44 11.76 -17.04
C ARG A 70 -10.46 10.97 -15.74
N GLY A 71 -11.56 11.09 -14.99
CA GLY A 71 -11.99 10.03 -14.07
C GLY A 71 -11.60 10.15 -12.60
N SER A 72 -11.35 11.34 -12.06
CA SER A 72 -11.67 11.54 -10.65
C SER A 72 -13.14 11.92 -10.58
N THR A 73 -13.98 11.01 -10.08
CA THR A 73 -15.03 11.49 -9.20
C THR A 73 -14.28 12.20 -8.10
N ALA A 74 -14.20 13.53 -8.21
CA ALA A 74 -13.63 14.38 -7.19
C ALA A 74 -14.41 14.05 -5.93
N ARG A 75 -13.79 13.24 -5.06
CA ARG A 75 -14.21 13.15 -3.68
C ARG A 75 -13.93 14.55 -3.15
N ALA A 76 -14.97 15.39 -3.17
CA ALA A 76 -14.94 16.74 -2.64
C ALA A 76 -14.15 16.72 -1.33
N LYS A 77 -13.26 17.69 -1.21
CA LYS A 77 -12.42 17.95 -0.04
C LYS A 77 -13.28 17.71 1.20
N ARG A 78 -13.06 16.58 1.88
CA ARG A 78 -13.64 16.33 3.21
C ARG A 78 -12.86 17.25 4.12
N ASP A 79 -13.34 18.48 4.29
CA ASP A 79 -12.97 19.28 5.44
C ASP A 79 -13.16 18.41 6.69
N GLY A 80 -12.05 18.13 7.38
CA GLY A 80 -12.03 17.74 8.80
C GLY A 80 -12.82 16.50 9.24
N ALA A 81 -13.05 15.49 8.40
CA ALA A 81 -13.75 14.30 8.87
C ALA A 81 -12.74 13.24 9.40
N PRO A 82 -12.86 12.81 10.68
CA PRO A 82 -11.87 12.00 11.37
C PRO A 82 -11.55 10.72 10.60
N ALA A 83 -10.35 10.17 10.84
CA ALA A 83 -9.98 8.85 10.38
C ALA A 83 -11.16 7.91 10.65
N ARG A 84 -11.65 7.23 9.61
CA ARG A 84 -12.65 6.18 9.79
C ARG A 84 -11.99 5.15 10.68
N GLY A 85 -12.34 5.14 11.97
CA GLY A 85 -12.06 4.01 12.82
C GLY A 85 -12.61 2.77 12.14
N HIS A 86 -11.91 1.65 12.29
CA HIS A 86 -12.52 0.36 12.01
C HIS A 86 -13.69 0.26 12.98
N ALA A 87 -14.91 0.50 12.50
CA ALA A 87 -16.10 0.25 13.28
C ALA A 87 -16.08 -1.25 13.56
N ASP A 88 -15.73 -1.63 14.79
CA ASP A 88 -15.97 -2.97 15.31
C ASP A 88 -17.47 -3.21 15.17
N ALA A 89 -17.88 -3.84 14.07
CA ALA A 89 -19.21 -4.43 13.90
C ALA A 89 -19.37 -5.69 14.77
N ARG A 90 -18.68 -5.71 15.92
CA ARG A 90 -18.92 -6.64 17.02
C ARG A 90 -19.76 -5.86 18.01
N SER A 91 -21.07 -5.92 17.78
CA SER A 91 -22.11 -5.63 18.76
C SER A 91 -21.61 -5.97 20.16
N GLY A 92 -21.71 -5.03 21.10
CA GLY A 92 -20.98 -4.98 22.38
C GLY A 92 -21.23 -6.12 23.35
N ALA A 93 -20.85 -7.33 22.98
CA ALA A 93 -20.57 -8.41 23.89
C ALA A 93 -19.09 -8.27 24.29
N GLU A 94 -18.84 -7.87 25.54
CA GLU A 94 -17.50 -7.94 26.08
C GLU A 94 -17.00 -9.39 25.97
N PRO A 95 -15.79 -9.62 25.40
CA PRO A 95 -15.28 -10.96 25.21
C PRO A 95 -15.13 -11.62 26.58
N ARG A 96 -15.93 -12.67 26.83
CA ARG A 96 -15.78 -13.51 28.01
C ARG A 96 -14.62 -14.46 27.79
N VAL A 97 -13.61 -14.36 28.66
CA VAL A 97 -12.54 -15.35 28.73
C VAL A 97 -13.14 -16.66 29.26
N ILE A 98 -13.12 -17.72 28.45
CA ILE A 98 -13.54 -19.06 28.84
C ILE A 98 -12.27 -19.87 29.09
N LEU A 99 -11.90 -20.05 30.36
CA LEU A 99 -10.80 -20.91 30.80
C LEU A 99 -11.32 -21.87 31.88
N PRO A 100 -10.98 -23.18 31.83
CA PRO A 100 -10.20 -23.85 30.79
C PRO A 100 -10.96 -23.99 29.46
N VAL A 101 -10.23 -24.22 28.36
CA VAL A 101 -10.83 -24.42 27.03
C VAL A 101 -11.79 -25.62 27.08
N PRO A 102 -13.07 -25.48 26.68
CA PRO A 102 -14.02 -26.59 26.76
C PRO A 102 -13.62 -27.73 25.81
N GLU A 103 -13.91 -28.98 26.17
CA GLU A 103 -13.60 -30.16 25.34
C GLU A 103 -14.29 -30.13 23.97
N SER A 104 -15.39 -29.39 23.85
CA SER A 104 -16.13 -29.17 22.61
C SER A 104 -15.48 -28.13 21.69
N ALA A 105 -14.41 -27.44 22.12
CA ALA A 105 -13.70 -26.51 21.28
C ALA A 105 -13.05 -27.24 20.10
N PRO A 106 -13.12 -26.69 18.87
CA PRO A 106 -12.40 -27.26 17.75
C PRO A 106 -10.89 -27.25 18.06
N ALA A 107 -10.19 -28.32 17.65
CA ALA A 107 -8.75 -28.38 17.81
C ALA A 107 -8.09 -27.17 17.11
N PRO A 108 -7.08 -26.53 17.73
CA PRO A 108 -6.39 -25.42 17.09
C PRO A 108 -5.80 -25.88 15.77
N VAL A 109 -5.91 -25.03 14.74
CA VAL A 109 -5.27 -25.29 13.44
C VAL A 109 -3.75 -25.11 13.63
N LEU A 110 -3.06 -26.19 13.98
CA LEU A 110 -1.61 -26.18 14.28
C LEU A 110 -0.74 -26.01 13.02
N ARG A 111 -1.31 -26.13 11.82
CA ARG A 111 -0.58 -26.00 10.55
C ARG A 111 -1.35 -25.16 9.55
N HIS A 112 -0.94 -23.90 9.41
CA HIS A 112 -1.27 -23.07 8.26
C HIS A 112 -0.50 -23.59 7.04
N ARG A 113 -1.03 -24.62 6.36
CA ARG A 113 -0.38 -25.24 5.20
C ARG A 113 -0.24 -24.32 3.98
N GLU A 114 -0.91 -23.16 3.99
CA GLU A 114 -1.10 -22.30 2.82
C GLU A 114 -0.30 -20.99 2.86
N HIS A 115 0.28 -20.65 4.01
CA HIS A 115 1.12 -19.48 4.15
C HIS A 115 2.57 -19.94 4.30
N GLY A 116 3.48 -19.33 3.52
CA GLY A 116 4.91 -19.58 3.60
C GLY A 116 5.49 -19.26 4.98
N VAL A 117 6.82 -19.26 5.09
CA VAL A 117 7.53 -19.03 6.37
C VAL A 117 6.93 -17.81 7.09
N ALA A 118 6.46 -18.02 8.32
CA ALA A 118 5.90 -16.96 9.14
C ALA A 118 6.90 -15.81 9.25
N SER A 119 6.55 -14.64 8.73
CA SER A 119 7.42 -13.46 8.73
C SER A 119 7.61 -12.87 10.13
N GLN A 120 6.77 -13.26 11.09
CA GLN A 120 6.82 -12.81 12.48
C GLN A 120 6.38 -13.93 13.42
N HIS A 121 7.10 -14.09 14.54
CA HIS A 121 6.76 -15.00 15.62
C HIS A 121 6.47 -14.18 16.87
N TRP A 122 5.26 -14.30 17.42
CA TRP A 122 4.83 -13.57 18.60
C TRP A 122 4.87 -14.50 19.80
N ILE A 123 5.75 -14.20 20.76
CA ILE A 123 5.79 -14.90 22.04
C ILE A 123 5.03 -14.02 23.02
N TYR A 124 3.85 -14.47 23.44
CA TYR A 124 3.15 -13.83 24.54
C TYR A 124 3.97 -14.06 25.81
N ARG A 125 4.39 -12.97 26.45
CA ARG A 125 4.96 -13.00 27.80
C ARG A 125 3.95 -12.30 28.68
N ASP A 126 3.37 -13.05 29.61
CA ASP A 126 2.54 -12.47 30.65
C ASP A 126 3.38 -11.49 31.49
N ALA A 127 2.76 -10.39 31.90
CA ALA A 127 3.36 -9.33 32.72
C ALA A 127 3.41 -9.72 34.21
#